data_AF-A0A971V9L5-F1
#
_entry.id   AF-A0A971V9L5-F1
#
_cell.length_a   1.000
_cell.length_b   1.000
_cell.length_c   1.000
_cell.angle_alpha   90.00
_cell.angle_beta   90.00
_cell.angle_gamma   90.00
#
_symmetry.space_group_name_H-M   'P 1'
#
loop_
_entity.id
_entity.type
_entity.pdbx_description
1 polymer ?
#
loop_
_entity_poly.entity_id
_entity_poly.type
_entity_poly.pdbx_seq_one_letter_code
_entity_poly.pdbx_strand_id
1 'polypeptide(L)' 'MDEKKRIEEEIKRLTELIKDSEKALENVPKHLRPSQEFVLDIYKKELDALKQELIKSHNSNKNK' A
#
# COMPACT_ATOMS: atom_id res chain seq x y z
N MET A 1 16.50 -4.69 -12.65
CA MET A 1 15.37 -5.40 -12.02
C MET A 1 14.14 -5.06 -12.82
N ASP A 2 13.30 -6.03 -13.16
CA ASP A 2 12.04 -5.80 -13.88
C ASP A 2 11.19 -4.79 -13.09
N GLU A 3 10.72 -3.73 -13.75
CA GLU A 3 9.89 -2.68 -13.17
C GLU A 3 8.63 -3.28 -12.53
N LYS A 4 8.07 -4.32 -13.15
CA LYS A 4 6.95 -5.07 -12.60
C LYS A 4 7.29 -5.71 -11.26
N LYS A 5 8.46 -6.37 -11.17
CA LYS A 5 8.93 -7.02 -9.95
C LYS A 5 9.15 -6.01 -8.82
N ARG A 6 9.66 -4.82 -9.14
CA ARG A 6 9.78 -3.70 -8.18
C ARG A 6 8.41 -3.31 -7.60
N ILE A 7 7.41 -3.12 -8.45
CA ILE A 7 6.06 -2.74 -8.02
C ILE A 7 5.43 -3.84 -7.15
N GLU A 8 5.58 -5.11 -7.53
CA GLU A 8 5.08 -6.25 -6.74
C GLU A 8 5.73 -6.36 -5.36
N GLU A 9 7.05 -6.17 -5.27
CA GLU A 9 7.80 -6.15 -4.01
C GLU A 9 7.34 -5.00 -3.11
N GLU A 10 7.11 -3.82 -3.68
CA GLU A 10 6.66 -2.64 -2.94
C GLU A 10 5.22 -2.77 -2.44
N ILE A 11 4.31 -3.34 -3.26
CA ILE A 11 2.95 -3.68 -2.84
C ILE A 11 2.98 -4.62 -1.64
N LYS A 12 3.84 -5.65 -1.66
CA LYS A 12 3.98 -6.59 -0.55
C LYS A 12 4.48 -5.86 0.71
N ARG A 13 5.54 -5.06 0.57
CA ARG A 13 6.13 -4.27 1.68
C ARG A 13 5.10 -3.35 2.33
N LEU A 14 4.36 -2.57 1.54
CA LEU A 14 3.34 -1.65 2.04
C LEU A 14 2.16 -2.39 2.67
N THR A 15 1.75 -3.54 2.12
CA THR A 15 0.68 -4.36 2.71
C THR A 15 1.04 -4.86 4.10
N GLU A 16 2.26 -5.36 4.29
CA GLU A 16 2.75 -5.80 5.60
C GLU A 16 2.86 -4.61 6.58
N LEU A 17 3.43 -3.48 6.13
CA LEU A 17 3.56 -2.27 6.95
C LEU A 17 2.20 -1.71 7.43
N ILE A 18 1.21 -1.65 6.55
CA ILE A 18 -0.15 -1.18 6.88
C ILE A 18 -0.77 -2.11 7.93
N LYS A 19 -0.68 -3.43 7.73
CA LYS A 19 -1.22 -4.42 8.67
C LYS A 19 -0.59 -4.31 10.06
N ASP A 20 0.72 -4.16 10.12
CA ASP A 20 1.43 -4.01 11.39
C ASP A 20 1.09 -2.69 12.08
N SER A 21 0.91 -1.61 11.30
CA SER A 21 0.51 -0.30 11.81
C SER A 21 -0.92 -0.31 12.37
N GLU A 22 -1.86 -0.98 11.69
CA GLU A 22 -3.23 -1.17 12.16
C GLU A 22 -3.25 -1.91 13.50
N LYS A 23 -2.50 -2.99 13.60
CA LYS A 23 -2.36 -3.76 14.84
C LYS A 23 -1.72 -2.94 15.96
N ALA A 24 -0.73 -2.11 15.66
CA ALA A 24 -0.13 -1.22 16.64
C ALA A 24 -1.14 -0.19 17.16
N LEU A 25 -2.02 0.33 16.29
CA LEU A 25 -3.03 1.31 16.65
C LEU A 25 -4.14 0.77 17.55
N GLU A 26 -4.40 -0.54 17.55
CA GLU A 26 -5.35 -1.16 18.47
C GLU A 26 -5.04 -0.84 19.94
N ASN A 27 -3.75 -0.73 20.27
CA ASN A 27 -3.26 -0.44 21.63
C ASN A 27 -3.17 1.05 21.95
N VAL A 28 -3.34 1.95 20.97
CA VAL A 28 -3.26 3.40 21.18
C VAL A 28 -4.61 3.92 21.68
N PRO A 29 -4.70 4.79 22.69
CA PRO A 29 -5.98 5.41 23.07
C PRO A 29 -6.63 6.17 21.90
N LYS A 30 -7.95 6.04 21.71
CA LYS A 30 -8.67 6.61 20.54
C LYS A 30 -8.38 8.09 20.28
N HIS A 31 -8.30 8.91 21.33
CA HIS A 31 -8.06 10.34 21.20
C HIS A 31 -6.64 10.70 20.72
N LEU A 32 -5.71 9.73 20.72
CA LEU A 32 -4.33 9.90 20.25
C LEU A 32 -4.08 9.29 18.86
N ARG A 33 -5.08 8.62 18.25
CA ARG A 33 -5.00 7.96 16.94
C ARG A 33 -5.15 8.85 15.68
N PRO A 34 -5.79 10.03 15.70
CA PRO A 34 -6.17 10.71 14.45
C PRO A 34 -5.01 10.96 13.48
N SER A 35 -3.84 11.36 13.98
CA SER A 35 -2.68 11.62 13.13
C SER A 35 -2.12 10.35 12.49
N GLN A 36 -2.09 9.24 13.22
CA GLN A 36 -1.62 7.96 12.72
C GLN A 36 -2.62 7.35 11.74
N GLU A 37 -3.92 7.48 12.00
CA GLU A 37 -4.99 7.05 11.09
C GLU A 37 -4.94 7.82 9.78
N PHE A 38 -4.68 9.13 9.83
CA PHE A 38 -4.47 9.96 8.64
C PHE A 38 -3.27 9.49 7.81
N VAL A 39 -2.13 9.22 8.45
CA VAL A 39 -0.93 8.70 7.77
C VAL A 39 -1.19 7.31 7.19
N LEU A 40 -1.91 6.46 7.90
CA LEU A 40 -2.28 5.13 7.41
C LEU A 40 -3.17 5.20 6.16
N ASP A 41 -4.09 6.16 6.10
CA ASP A 41 -4.94 6.40 4.92
C ASP A 41 -4.12 6.83 3.70
N ILE A 42 -3.05 7.62 3.88
CA ILE A 42 -2.11 7.96 2.81
C ILE A 42 -1.44 6.70 2.26
N TYR A 43 -0.91 5.84 3.12
CA TYR A 43 -0.27 4.60 2.68
C TYR A 43 -1.25 3.64 1.99
N LYS A 44 -2.52 3.59 2.42
CA LYS A 44 -3.56 2.82 1.73
C LYS A 44 -3.80 3.34 0.31
N LYS A 45 -3.88 4.66 0.13
CA LYS A 45 -4.02 5.29 -1.19
C LYS A 45 -2.81 5.03 -2.09
N GLU A 46 -1.60 5.07 -1.54
CA GLU A 46 -0.37 4.74 -2.26
C GLU A 46 -0.35 3.27 -2.71
N LEU A 47 -0.73 2.35 -1.81
CA LEU A 47 -0.87 0.93 -2.14
C LEU A 47 -1.88 0.70 -3.28
N ASP A 48 -3.01 1.38 -3.25
CA ASP A 48 -4.01 1.29 -4.31
C ASP A 48 -3.52 1.87 -5.64
N ALA A 49 -2.76 2.97 -5.61
CA ALA A 49 -2.14 3.54 -6.81
C ALA A 49 -1.16 2.55 -7.45
N LEU A 50 -0.30 1.90 -6.66
CA LEU A 50 0.65 0.88 -7.14
C LEU A 50 -0.07 -0.35 -7.72
N LYS A 51 -1.15 -0.81 -7.09
CA LYS A 51 -1.97 -1.91 -7.64
C LYS A 51 -2.58 -1.53 -8.99
N GLN A 52 -3.08 -0.31 -9.14
CA GLN A 52 -3.61 0.19 -10.41
C GLN A 52 -2.53 0.29 -11.49
N GLU A 53 -1.32 0.74 -11.13
CA GLU A 53 -0.18 0.78 -12.03
C GLU A 53 0.20 -0.63 -12.52
N LEU A 54 0.24 -1.61 -11.62
CA LEU A 54 0.50 -3.01 -11.95
C LEU A 54 -0.56 -3.60 -12.89
N ILE A 55 -1.84 -3.27 -12.68
CA ILE A 55 -2.93 -3.70 -13.56
C ILE A 55 -2.76 -3.08 -14.96
N LYS A 56 -2.43 -1.78 -15.03
CA LYS A 56 -2.19 -1.08 -16.29
C LYS A 56 -1.01 -1.70 -17.05
N SER A 57 0.09 -2.02 -16.36
CA SER A 57 1.25 -2.66 -17.01
C SER A 57 0.91 -4.06 -17.54
N HIS A 58 0.04 -4.81 -16.85
CA HIS A 58 -0.45 -6.10 -17.34
C HIS A 58 -1.34 -5.97 -18.59
N ASN A 59 -2.21 -4.96 -18.64
CA ASN A 59 -3.12 -4.72 -19.76
C ASN A 59 -2.41 -4.17 -21.01
N SER A 60 -1.42 -3.30 -20.83
CA SER A 60 -0.59 -2.77 -21.93
C SER A 60 0.21 -3.86 -22.66
N ASN A 61 0.50 -4.98 -21.97
CA ASN A 61 1.25 -6.10 -22.53
C ASN A 61 0.36 -7.14 -23.27
N LYS A 62 -0.98 -7.03 -23.19
CA LYS A 62 -1.94 -7.90 -23.90
C LYS A 62 -2.31 -7.39 -25.30
N ASN A 63 -1.92 -6.17 -25.65
CA ASN A 63 -2.26 -5.52 -26.93
C ASN A 63 -1.07 -5.42 -27.91
N LYS A 64 -0.06 -6.28 -27.76
CA LYS A 64 1.14 -6.28 -28.61
C LYS A 64 1.36 -7.63 -29.27
#